data_AF-A0A179T658-F1
#
_entry.id   AF-A0A179T658-F1
#
_cell.length_a   1.000
_cell.length_b   1.000
_cell.length_c   1.000
_cell.angle_alpha   90.00
_cell.angle_beta   90.00
_cell.angle_gamma   90.00
#
_symmetry.space_group_name_H-M   'P 1'
#
loop_
_entity.id
_entity.type
_entity.pdbx_description
1 polymer ?
#
loop_
_entity_poly.entity_id
_entity_poly.type
_entity_poly.pdbx_seq_one_letter_code
_entity_poly.pdbx_strand_id
1 'polypeptide(L)' 'MGNTCRYVVNAVGKCGETYYTQLNDKKELKNWITDHQEKLVMNELKIVDKEIHPLLKWFNSKKMM' A
#
# COMPACT_ATOMS: atom_id res chain seq x y z
N MET A 1 18.42 -7.73 13.89
CA MET A 1 16.94 -7.83 13.81
C MET A 1 16.52 -7.24 12.47
N GLY A 2 16.37 -8.08 11.45
CA GLY A 2 16.14 -7.67 10.07
C GLY A 2 14.70 -7.21 9.87
N ASN A 3 14.50 -5.91 9.72
CA ASN A 3 13.20 -5.30 9.46
C ASN A 3 12.88 -5.43 7.96
N THR A 4 12.62 -6.65 7.48
CA THR A 4 12.36 -6.93 6.06
C THR A 4 10.87 -6.80 5.74
N CYS A 5 10.29 -5.61 5.98
CA CYS A 5 8.94 -5.32 5.52
C CYS A 5 8.92 -5.19 4.00
N ARG A 6 8.08 -5.99 3.33
CA ARG A 6 7.90 -5.95 1.89
C ARG A 6 6.95 -4.84 1.47
N TYR A 7 5.81 -4.70 2.14
CA TYR A 7 4.80 -3.72 1.81
C TYR A 7 4.74 -2.62 2.88
N VAL A 8 4.66 -1.37 2.43
CA VAL A 8 4.35 -0.22 3.28
C VAL A 8 3.03 0.36 2.80
N VAL A 9 2.08 0.51 3.72
CA VAL A 9 0.76 1.04 3.44
C VAL A 9 0.63 2.39 4.13
N ASN A 10 0.28 3.40 3.33
CA ASN A 10 -0.20 4.70 3.79
C ASN A 10 -1.64 4.85 3.32
N ALA A 11 -2.57 5.13 4.22
CA ALA A 11 -3.96 5.37 3.86
C ALA A 11 -4.56 6.50 4.68
N VAL A 12 -5.61 7.12 4.14
CA VAL A 12 -6.40 8.14 4.81
C VAL A 12 -7.78 7.57 5.07
N GLY A 13 -8.29 7.74 6.29
CA GLY A 13 -9.64 7.38 6.67
C GLY A 13 -10.64 8.47 6.30
N LYS A 14 -11.90 8.08 6.14
CA LYS A 14 -13.01 9.00 5.80
C LYS A 14 -13.25 10.06 6.87
N CYS A 15 -12.85 9.81 8.12
CA CYS A 15 -12.96 10.76 9.22
C CYS A 15 -11.68 11.61 9.41
N GLY A 16 -10.75 11.58 8.44
CA GLY A 16 -9.51 12.36 8.48
C GLY A 16 -8.39 11.72 9.30
N GLU A 17 -8.57 10.49 9.77
CA GLU A 17 -7.48 9.73 10.39
C GLU A 17 -6.47 9.23 9.34
N THR A 18 -5.24 8.95 9.75
CA THR A 18 -4.20 8.41 8.85
C THR A 18 -3.69 7.07 9.35
N TYR A 19 -3.57 6.11 8.45
CA TYR A 19 -3.11 4.77 8.72
C TYR A 19 -1.73 4.56 8.10
N TYR A 20 -0.76 4.14 8.92
CA TYR A 20 0.57 3.73 8.47
C TYR A 20 0.88 2.34 9.00
N THR A 21 1.05 1.36 8.11
CA THR A 21 1.41 0.00 8.50
C THR A 21 2.44 -0.62 7.57
N GLN A 22 3.19 -1.58 8.09
CA GLN A 22 4.20 -2.32 7.36
C GLN A 22 3.87 -3.81 7.45
N LEU A 23 3.91 -4.48 6.30
CA LEU A 23 3.46 -5.85 6.15
C LEU A 23 4.50 -6.64 5.37
N ASN A 24 4.64 -7.92 5.69
CA ASN A 24 5.64 -8.78 5.05
C ASN A 24 5.03 -9.58 3.91
N ASP A 25 3.77 -10.01 4.07
CA ASP A 25 3.10 -10.88 3.10
C ASP A 25 1.93 -10.21 2.37
N LYS A 26 1.67 -10.67 1.14
CA LYS A 26 0.56 -10.18 0.31
C LYS A 26 -0.81 -10.54 0.89
N LYS A 27 -0.92 -11.67 1.59
CA LYS A 27 -2.14 -12.09 2.29
C LYS A 27 -2.46 -11.15 3.43
N GLU A 28 -1.48 -10.78 4.24
CA GLU A 28 -1.66 -9.80 5.32
C GLU A 28 -2.10 -8.44 4.78
N LEU A 29 -1.51 -8.00 3.67
CA LEU A 29 -1.93 -6.79 2.96
C LEU A 29 -3.38 -6.85 2.50
N LYS A 30 -3.79 -7.94 1.85
CA LYS A 30 -5.17 -8.09 1.40
C LYS A 30 -6.14 -8.08 2.58
N ASN A 31 -5.83 -8.80 3.65
CA ASN A 31 -6.65 -8.86 4.84
C ASN A 31 -6.81 -7.48 5.48
N TRP A 32 -5.70 -6.75 5.63
CA TRP A 32 -5.72 -5.40 6.20
C TRP A 32 -6.58 -4.44 5.38
N ILE A 33 -6.40 -4.44 4.05
CA ILE A 33 -7.22 -3.60 3.16
C ILE A 33 -8.69 -3.99 3.27
N THR A 34 -9.01 -5.28 3.30
CA THR A 34 -10.40 -5.77 3.36
C THR A 34 -11.08 -5.35 4.66
N ASP A 35 -10.36 -5.42 5.78
CA ASP A 35 -10.86 -5.03 7.10
C ASP A 35 -11.09 -3.52 7.22
N HIS A 36 -10.25 -2.71 6.56
CA HIS A 36 -10.29 -1.25 6.68
C HIS A 36 -11.01 -0.56 5.51
N GLN A 37 -11.32 -1.26 4.41
CA GLN A 37 -11.82 -0.68 3.16
C GLN A 37 -13.01 0.27 3.33
N GLU A 38 -13.91 -0.04 4.27
CA GLU A 38 -15.11 0.76 4.51
C GLU A 38 -14.79 2.09 5.18
N LYS A 39 -13.71 2.12 5.97
CA LYS A 39 -13.21 3.31 6.69
C LYS A 39 -12.23 4.10 5.85
N LEU A 40 -11.56 3.48 4.88
CA LEU A 40 -10.54 4.11 4.06
C LEU A 40 -11.13 4.89 2.89
N VAL A 41 -10.47 5.99 2.56
CA VAL A 41 -10.60 6.65 1.27
C VAL A 41 -9.72 5.88 0.29
N MET A 42 -10.30 4.91 -0.42
CA MET A 42 -9.56 4.02 -1.32
C MET A 42 -8.78 4.76 -2.42
N ASN A 43 -9.22 5.95 -2.80
CA ASN A 43 -8.52 6.81 -3.77
C ASN A 43 -7.19 7.36 -3.22
N GLU A 44 -7.03 7.41 -1.90
CA GLU A 44 -5.82 7.89 -1.22
C GLU A 44 -4.98 6.76 -0.62
N LEU A 45 -5.37 5.51 -0.84
CA LEU A 45 -4.61 4.33 -0.43
C LEU A 45 -3.33 4.21 -1.26
N LYS A 46 -2.17 4.36 -0.61
CA LYS A 46 -0.83 4.22 -1.21
C LYS A 46 -0.14 2.99 -0.65
N ILE A 47 0.17 2.04 -1.52
CA ILE A 47 0.89 0.81 -1.17
C ILE A 47 2.24 0.84 -1.89
N VAL A 48 3.31 0.69 -1.13
CA VAL A 48 4.69 0.61 -1.65
C VAL A 48 5.21 -0.80 -1.43
N ASP A 49 5.44 -1.53 -2.52
CA ASP A 49 6.21 -2.78 -2.50
C ASP A 49 7.71 -2.45 -2.60
N LYS A 50 8.46 -2.81 -1.56
CA LYS A 50 9.90 -2.63 -1.41
C LYS A 50 10.71 -3.72 -2.13
N GLU A 51 10.09 -4.86 -2.44
CA GLU A 51 10.75 -5.97 -3.17
C GLU A 51 10.73 -5.74 -4.69
N ILE A 52 9.78 -4.93 -5.19
CA ILE A 52 9.79 -4.52 -6.59
C ILE A 52 11.02 -3.63 -6.84
N HIS A 53 11.92 -4.15 -7.67
CA HIS A 53 13.14 -3.44 -8.07
C HIS A 53 12.79 -2.03 -8.56
N PRO A 54 13.49 -0.96 -8.13
CA PRO A 54 13.22 0.42 -8.52
C PRO A 54 13.11 0.66 -10.03
N LEU A 55 13.72 -0.22 -10.84
CA LEU A 55 13.71 -0.19 -12.31
C LEU A 55 12.37 -0.61 -12.92
N LEU A 56 11.55 -1.40 -12.22
CA LEU A 56 10.20 -1.80 -12.67
C LEU A 56 9.15 -0.70 -12.46
N LYS A 57 9.42 0.31 -11.62
CA LYS A 57 8.51 1.48 -11.44
C LYS A 57 8.33 2.31 -12.71
N TRP A 58 9.23 2.20 -13.70
CA TRP A 58 9.13 2.96 -14.95
C TRP A 58 7.96 2.51 -15.85
N PHE A 59 7.53 1.25 -15.76
CA PHE A 59 6.57 0.69 -16.70
C PHE A 59 5.10 1.12 -16.50
N ASN A 60 4.77 1.88 -15.45
CA ASN A 60 3.38 2.33 -15.21
C ASN A 60 3.06 3.74 -15.73
N SER A 61 3.92 4.32 -16.59
CA SER A 61 3.67 5.65 -17.20
C SER A 61 2.86 5.60 -18.51
N LYS A 62 2.34 4.44 -18.93
CA LYS A 62 1.47 4.33 -20.12
C LYS A 62 -0.01 4.28 -19.75
N LYS A 63 -0.54 5.39 -19.25
CA LYS A 63 -1.91 5.83 -19.57
C LYS A 63 -1.89 7.32 -19.89
N MET A 64 -1.18 7.63 -20.98
CA MET A 64 -1.33 8.86 -21.71
C MET A 64 -1.43 8.47 -23.18
N MET A 65 -2.65 8.13 -23.58
CA MET A 65 -3.20 8.21 -24.94
C MET A 65 -4.69 7.97 -24.81
#